data_AF-A0A379SXR5-F1
#
_entry.id   AF-A0A379SXR5-F1
#
_cell.length_a   1.000
_cell.length_b   1.000
_cell.length_c   1.000
_cell.angle_alpha   90.00
_cell.angle_beta   90.00
_cell.angle_gamma   90.00
#
_symmetry.space_group_name_H-M   'P 1'
#
loop_
_entity.id
_entity.type
_entity.pdbx_description
1 polymer ?
#
loop_
_entity_poly.entity_id
_entity_poly.type
_entity_poly.pdbx_seq_one_letter_code
_entity_poly.pdbx_strand_id
1 'polypeptide(L)'
;MARHSGLSEKQVVELHASVEYVVWFLGFQPGFPYLGNLPEPLHMPRRAEPRLQVPAGSVGIGGAQTGIYPLSTPGGWQLIGLTPLKLFDPIREPPVLLRPGDSVRFVPQKEGSMLNIIRAGIYTSVQDSGRHGFRQAGLSHCGALDKPAFQTANLLVGNDANAPGLEITLGQLVVEFENESWFALTGAGCEAQLDNQPVWTGWRLPVKAGQRLTLHRPLHGMRSYLAVAGGIAVPEVMGSCSTDLKSGIGGLEGRLLKDGDRLATGNPSRHFSGPQGVKQLLWGNRIRALRGRNYREFDRASQEAFWRSPWQLSPQSNRMGLSFAGAIIKADNGSRTAVSRFAARCRAGAFQRSAYCADE
;
A
#
# COMPACT_ATOMS: atom_id res chain seq x y z
N MET A 1 -22.81 23.38 2.92
CA MET A 1 -22.18 24.09 4.05
C MET A 1 -21.68 25.46 3.62
N ALA A 2 -20.62 25.56 2.81
CA ALA A 2 -20.07 26.81 2.27
C ALA A 2 -21.15 27.83 1.83
N ARG A 3 -22.09 27.40 0.98
CA ARG A 3 -23.23 28.25 0.54
C ARG A 3 -24.16 28.72 1.66
N HIS A 4 -24.37 27.90 2.69
CA HIS A 4 -25.25 28.23 3.82
C HIS A 4 -24.58 29.17 4.82
N SER A 5 -23.28 29.00 5.05
CA SER A 5 -22.50 29.84 5.97
C SER A 5 -21.96 31.12 5.33
N GLY A 6 -22.13 31.32 4.02
CA GLY A 6 -21.54 32.45 3.29
C GLY A 6 -20.00 32.40 3.22
N LEU A 7 -19.38 31.25 3.51
CA LEU A 7 -17.94 31.04 3.51
C LEU A 7 -17.51 30.26 2.27
N SER A 8 -16.28 30.48 1.80
CA SER A 8 -15.63 29.56 0.85
C SER A 8 -15.32 28.22 1.52
N GLU A 9 -15.15 27.17 0.73
CA GLU A 9 -14.78 25.84 1.24
C GLU A 9 -13.47 25.88 2.05
N LYS A 10 -12.49 26.67 1.58
CA LYS A 10 -11.23 26.89 2.28
C LYS A 10 -11.44 27.55 3.64
N GLN A 11 -12.28 28.58 3.72
CA GLN A 11 -12.61 29.25 4.98
C GLN A 11 -13.36 28.34 5.96
N VAL A 12 -14.23 27.45 5.47
CA VAL A 12 -14.90 26.44 6.31
C VAL A 12 -13.86 25.52 6.96
N VAL A 13 -12.90 25.01 6.17
CA VAL A 13 -11.83 24.13 6.67
C VAL A 13 -10.92 24.85 7.65
N GLU A 14 -10.48 26.07 7.32
CA GLU A 14 -9.61 26.88 8.19
C GLU A 14 -10.29 27.22 9.51
N LEU A 15 -11.57 27.58 9.48
CA LEU A 15 -12.34 27.91 10.68
C LEU A 15 -12.64 26.67 11.54
N HIS A 16 -12.91 25.52 10.92
CA HIS A 16 -13.09 24.27 11.67
C HIS A 16 -11.79 23.84 12.35
N ALA A 17 -10.65 24.05 11.71
CA ALA A 17 -9.33 23.68 12.22
C ALA A 17 -8.68 24.68 13.20
N SER A 18 -9.20 25.91 13.27
CA SER A 18 -8.62 26.97 14.10
C SER A 18 -8.93 26.81 15.58
N VAL A 19 -9.90 25.97 15.94
CA VAL A 19 -10.41 25.81 17.31
C VAL A 19 -9.93 24.50 17.95
N GLU A 20 -9.71 24.58 19.26
CA GLU A 20 -9.55 23.41 20.12
C GLU A 20 -10.93 23.01 20.69
N TYR A 21 -11.36 21.81 20.32
CA TYR A 21 -12.64 21.25 20.73
C TYR A 21 -12.49 20.47 22.03
N VAL A 22 -13.56 20.42 22.82
CA VAL A 22 -13.64 19.56 24.01
C VAL A 22 -14.63 18.44 23.74
N VAL A 23 -14.24 17.19 24.04
CA VAL A 23 -15.15 16.05 24.03
C VAL A 23 -16.13 16.21 25.20
N TRP A 24 -17.34 16.68 24.96
CA TRP A 24 -18.34 16.83 26.02
C TRP A 24 -18.84 15.48 26.50
N PHE A 25 -19.16 14.58 25.57
CA PHE A 25 -19.54 13.20 25.87
C PHE A 25 -19.33 12.27 24.68
N LEU A 26 -19.37 10.97 24.96
CA LEU A 26 -19.34 9.90 23.97
C LEU A 26 -20.70 9.21 23.95
N GLY A 27 -21.26 8.89 22.79
CA GLY A 27 -22.59 8.26 22.70
C GLY A 27 -23.10 8.13 21.27
N PHE A 28 -24.33 7.63 21.06
CA PHE A 28 -24.88 7.20 19.76
C PHE A 28 -24.23 5.93 19.18
N GLN A 29 -22.90 5.85 19.18
CA GLN A 29 -22.13 4.63 18.88
C GLN A 29 -20.92 4.53 19.80
N PRO A 30 -20.34 3.32 19.99
CA PRO A 30 -19.09 3.15 20.72
C PRO A 30 -18.00 4.09 20.18
N GLY A 31 -17.54 5.01 21.01
CA GLY A 31 -16.47 5.94 20.69
C GLY A 31 -16.82 7.13 19.80
N PHE A 32 -18.10 7.40 19.51
CA PHE A 32 -18.49 8.61 18.77
C PHE A 32 -18.41 9.84 19.70
N PRO A 33 -17.58 10.86 19.39
CA PRO A 33 -17.43 12.05 20.21
C PRO A 33 -18.36 13.18 19.79
N TYR A 34 -19.06 13.74 20.76
CA TYR A 34 -19.74 15.01 20.62
C TYR A 34 -18.79 16.12 21.06
N LEU A 35 -18.27 16.86 20.08
CA LEU A 35 -17.27 17.89 20.26
C LEU A 35 -17.97 19.26 20.34
N GLY A 36 -17.76 19.94 21.46
CA GLY A 36 -18.26 21.30 21.70
C GLY A 36 -17.32 22.38 21.19
N ASN A 37 -17.73 23.65 21.30
CA ASN A 37 -16.99 24.84 20.85
C ASN A 37 -16.88 25.00 19.32
N LEU A 38 -17.81 24.42 18.55
CA LEU A 38 -17.87 24.69 17.12
C LEU A 38 -18.17 26.19 16.87
N PRO A 39 -17.38 26.90 16.05
CA PRO A 39 -17.65 28.29 15.68
C PRO A 39 -19.07 28.48 15.15
N GLU A 40 -19.74 29.53 15.63
CA GLU A 40 -21.11 29.88 15.23
C GLU A 40 -21.32 29.94 13.70
N PRO A 41 -20.38 30.48 12.89
CA PRO A 41 -20.54 30.49 11.43
C PRO A 41 -20.61 29.09 10.78
N LEU A 42 -20.19 28.05 11.50
CA LEU A 42 -20.23 26.66 11.02
C LEU A 42 -21.46 25.89 11.52
N HIS A 43 -22.30 26.49 12.36
CA HIS A 43 -23.50 25.83 12.86
C HIS A 43 -24.43 25.49 11.69
N MET A 44 -24.86 24.24 11.63
CA MET A 44 -25.53 23.72 10.44
C MET A 44 -26.64 22.75 10.82
N PRO A 45 -27.87 22.93 10.34
CA PRO A 45 -28.93 21.97 10.61
C PRO A 45 -28.55 20.59 10.05
N ARG A 46 -28.99 19.55 10.75
CA ARG A 46 -28.95 18.18 10.24
C ARG A 46 -29.77 18.12 8.95
N ARG A 47 -29.40 17.21 8.04
CA ARG A 47 -30.20 16.93 6.85
C ARG A 47 -31.61 16.51 7.27
N ALA A 48 -32.60 17.02 6.54
CA ALA A 48 -33.99 16.58 6.70
C ALA A 48 -34.14 15.07 6.46
N GLU A 49 -33.47 14.58 5.40
CA GLU A 49 -33.35 13.16 5.11
C GLU A 49 -31.93 12.66 5.44
N PRO A 50 -31.76 11.77 6.44
CA PRO A 50 -30.46 11.22 6.80
C PRO A 50 -29.92 10.32 5.67
N ARG A 51 -28.60 10.26 5.54
CA ARG A 51 -27.97 9.29 4.64
C ARG A 51 -28.20 7.89 5.19
N LEU A 52 -28.52 6.95 4.30
CA LEU A 52 -28.63 5.52 4.64
C LEU A 52 -27.30 4.95 5.14
N GLN A 53 -26.18 5.48 4.65
CA GLN A 53 -24.85 5.07 5.07
C GLN A 53 -23.89 6.26 5.11
N VAL A 54 -23.23 6.42 6.26
CA VAL A 54 -22.09 7.30 6.49
C VAL A 54 -20.88 6.41 6.77
N PRO A 55 -19.78 6.52 6.00
CA PRO A 55 -18.58 5.73 6.23
C PRO A 55 -17.95 5.99 7.61
N ALA A 56 -17.32 4.96 8.18
CA ALA A 56 -16.49 5.13 9.36
C ALA A 56 -15.33 6.11 9.08
N GLY A 57 -14.94 6.89 10.08
CA GLY A 57 -13.96 7.98 9.97
C GLY A 57 -14.53 9.30 9.46
N SER A 58 -15.80 9.36 9.04
CA SER A 58 -16.38 10.61 8.56
C SER A 58 -16.42 11.67 9.66
N VAL A 59 -15.98 12.89 9.35
CA VAL A 59 -16.11 14.07 10.22
C VAL A 59 -17.37 14.82 9.81
N GLY A 60 -18.25 15.09 10.77
CA GLY A 60 -19.53 15.74 10.52
C GLY A 60 -19.80 16.93 11.42
N ILE A 61 -20.74 17.77 11.00
CA ILE A 61 -21.33 18.86 11.79
C ILE A 61 -22.85 18.67 11.86
N GLY A 62 -23.42 18.83 13.06
CA GLY A 62 -24.86 18.79 13.29
C GLY A 62 -25.28 19.73 14.41
N GLY A 63 -26.02 20.78 14.06
CA GLY A 63 -26.32 21.89 14.96
C GLY A 63 -25.04 22.66 15.30
N ALA A 64 -24.84 22.89 16.60
CA ALA A 64 -23.66 23.55 17.16
C ALA A 64 -22.51 22.58 17.52
N GLN A 65 -22.55 21.35 16.98
CA GLN A 65 -21.61 20.29 17.35
C GLN A 65 -20.88 19.73 16.13
N THR A 66 -19.65 19.28 16.35
CA THR A 66 -18.89 18.44 15.41
C THR A 66 -18.53 17.11 16.06
N GLY A 67 -18.05 16.16 15.28
CA GLY A 67 -17.93 14.77 15.71
C GLY A 67 -17.46 13.86 14.59
N ILE A 68 -17.07 12.65 14.97
CA ILE A 68 -16.43 11.69 14.06
C ILE A 68 -17.15 10.36 14.18
N TYR A 69 -17.63 9.83 13.05
CA TYR A 69 -18.32 8.55 12.98
C TYR A 69 -17.31 7.40 13.19
N PRO A 70 -17.36 6.63 14.29
CA PRO A 70 -16.40 5.56 14.54
C PRO A 70 -16.70 4.31 13.70
N LEU A 71 -17.95 4.12 13.28
CA LEU A 71 -18.45 2.96 12.54
C LEU A 71 -19.36 3.42 11.39
N SER A 72 -19.56 2.55 10.40
CA SER A 72 -20.48 2.80 9.28
C SER A 72 -21.93 2.74 9.76
N THR A 73 -22.70 3.83 9.58
CA THR A 73 -24.09 3.94 10.09
C THR A 73 -24.91 4.97 9.32
N PRO A 74 -26.25 4.90 9.33
CA PRO A 74 -27.07 6.02 8.90
C PRO A 74 -26.76 7.29 9.69
N GLY A 75 -26.85 8.46 9.04
CA GLY A 75 -26.51 9.73 9.68
C GLY A 75 -27.00 10.97 8.95
N GLY A 76 -27.54 11.92 9.73
CA GLY A 76 -28.05 13.20 9.23
C GLY A 76 -27.05 14.36 9.30
N TRP A 77 -25.84 14.15 9.79
CA TRP A 77 -24.87 15.25 9.91
C TRP A 77 -24.30 15.65 8.55
N GLN A 78 -23.85 16.89 8.47
CA GLN A 78 -23.23 17.46 7.29
C GLN A 78 -21.77 17.04 7.30
N LEU A 79 -21.39 16.14 6.38
CA LEU A 79 -20.05 15.60 6.31
C LEU A 79 -19.11 16.65 5.71
N ILE A 80 -17.95 16.84 6.35
CA ILE A 80 -16.97 17.87 5.97
C ILE A 80 -15.57 17.31 5.70
N GLY A 81 -15.33 16.03 6.04
CA GLY A 81 -14.05 15.38 5.84
C GLY A 81 -14.03 13.95 6.34
N LEU A 82 -12.84 13.36 6.34
CA LEU A 82 -12.59 12.01 6.83
C LEU A 82 -11.28 11.99 7.61
N THR A 83 -11.22 11.18 8.66
CA THR A 83 -9.97 10.83 9.34
C THR A 83 -9.67 9.35 9.20
N PRO A 84 -8.40 8.96 8.96
CA PRO A 84 -8.00 7.55 8.99
C PRO A 84 -7.89 7.00 10.43
N LEU A 85 -7.98 7.86 11.45
CA LEU A 85 -7.89 7.44 12.84
C LEU A 85 -9.10 6.58 13.22
N LYS A 86 -8.84 5.38 13.78
CA LYS A 86 -9.88 4.55 14.38
C LYS A 86 -10.21 5.04 15.78
N LEU A 87 -11.44 5.54 15.95
CA LEU A 87 -11.93 5.99 17.25
C LEU A 87 -12.40 4.86 18.17
N PHE A 88 -12.77 3.73 17.58
CA PHE A 88 -13.20 2.54 18.30
C PHE A 88 -12.55 1.29 17.69
N ASP A 89 -11.92 0.50 18.53
CA ASP A 89 -11.36 -0.81 18.20
C ASP A 89 -11.61 -1.76 19.39
N PRO A 90 -12.48 -2.78 19.24
CA PRO A 90 -12.87 -3.65 20.35
C PRO A 90 -11.72 -4.51 20.90
N ILE A 91 -10.60 -4.61 20.17
CA ILE A 91 -9.42 -5.41 20.57
C ILE A 91 -8.37 -4.52 21.24
N ARG A 92 -8.50 -3.19 21.18
CA ARG A 92 -7.56 -2.24 21.79
C ARG A 92 -7.92 -1.99 23.26
N GLU A 93 -6.92 -1.71 24.09
CA GLU A 93 -7.09 -1.28 25.49
C GLU A 93 -6.46 0.12 25.70
N PRO A 94 -7.25 1.18 25.95
CA PRO A 94 -8.71 1.20 25.95
C PRO A 94 -9.31 1.09 24.52
N PRO A 95 -10.53 0.53 24.38
CA PRO A 95 -11.15 0.27 23.08
C PRO A 95 -11.63 1.54 22.39
N VAL A 96 -11.77 2.64 23.13
CA VAL A 96 -12.13 3.96 22.60
C VAL A 96 -10.90 4.87 22.66
N LEU A 97 -10.68 5.61 21.56
CA LEU A 97 -9.54 6.53 21.43
C LEU A 97 -9.65 7.77 22.30
N LEU A 98 -10.85 8.38 22.34
CA LEU A 98 -11.11 9.63 23.05
C LEU A 98 -11.91 9.37 24.33
N ARG A 99 -11.76 10.24 25.32
CA ARG A 99 -12.52 10.25 26.58
C ARG A 99 -13.26 11.57 26.75
N PRO A 100 -14.39 11.59 27.49
CA PRO A 100 -15.00 12.86 27.88
C PRO A 100 -13.99 13.74 28.61
N GLY A 101 -13.92 15.01 28.23
CA GLY A 101 -12.94 15.99 28.72
C GLY A 101 -11.67 16.12 27.87
N ASP A 102 -11.40 15.21 26.93
CA ASP A 102 -10.24 15.34 26.06
C ASP A 102 -10.35 16.58 25.15
N SER A 103 -9.21 17.24 24.92
CA SER A 103 -9.06 18.26 23.89
C SER A 103 -8.75 17.63 22.54
N VAL A 104 -9.43 18.10 21.49
CA VAL A 104 -9.24 17.64 20.11
C VAL A 104 -9.03 18.84 19.21
N ARG A 105 -7.98 18.81 18.39
CA ARG A 105 -7.78 19.79 17.32
C ARG A 105 -7.75 19.08 15.97
N PHE A 106 -8.56 19.55 15.04
CA PHE A 106 -8.51 19.06 13.66
C PHE A 106 -7.35 19.74 12.93
N VAL A 107 -6.52 18.94 12.29
CA VAL A 107 -5.43 19.42 11.43
C VAL A 107 -5.81 19.08 9.99
N PRO A 108 -6.17 20.07 9.16
CA PRO A 108 -6.42 19.87 7.74
C PRO A 108 -5.19 19.25 7.12
N GLN A 109 -5.37 18.07 6.56
CA GLN A 109 -4.42 17.56 5.60
C GLN A 109 -4.85 18.14 4.26
N LYS A 110 -3.90 18.67 3.47
CA LYS A 110 -4.16 18.79 2.03
C LYS A 110 -4.63 17.42 1.57
N GLU A 111 -5.77 17.38 0.90
CA GLU A 111 -6.14 16.22 0.12
C GLU A 111 -4.94 15.96 -0.79
N GLY A 112 -4.19 14.90 -0.50
CA GLY A 112 -3.02 14.64 -1.29
C GLY A 112 -3.45 14.33 -2.72
N SER A 113 -2.56 14.55 -3.66
CA SER A 113 -2.88 14.44 -5.08
C SER A 113 -3.51 13.08 -5.41
N MET A 114 -4.38 13.02 -6.39
CA MET A 114 -4.98 11.74 -6.78
C MET A 114 -4.21 11.09 -7.92
N LEU A 115 -4.11 9.77 -7.86
CA LEU A 115 -3.66 8.93 -8.96
C LEU A 115 -4.86 8.14 -9.49
N ASN A 116 -5.29 8.46 -10.70
CA ASN A 116 -6.44 7.81 -11.35
C ASN A 116 -5.95 6.58 -12.13
N ILE A 117 -6.52 5.42 -11.84
CA ILE A 117 -6.21 4.17 -12.53
C ILE A 117 -7.10 4.05 -13.77
N ILE A 118 -6.56 4.43 -14.93
CA ILE A 118 -7.29 4.32 -16.20
C ILE A 118 -7.36 2.84 -16.63
N ARG A 119 -6.25 2.12 -16.48
CA ARG A 119 -6.17 0.67 -16.73
C ARG A 119 -5.29 0.03 -15.67
N ALA A 120 -5.82 -0.90 -14.89
CA ALA A 120 -5.09 -1.50 -13.76
C ALA A 120 -4.06 -2.55 -14.17
N GLY A 121 -4.20 -3.16 -15.34
CA GLY A 121 -3.41 -4.33 -15.75
C GLY A 121 -3.91 -5.62 -15.12
N ILE A 122 -3.11 -6.69 -15.18
CA ILE A 122 -3.59 -8.05 -14.82
C ILE A 122 -3.56 -8.34 -13.31
N TYR A 123 -2.60 -7.76 -12.59
CA TYR A 123 -2.33 -8.09 -11.19
C TYR A 123 -1.52 -6.97 -10.55
N THR A 124 -2.23 -5.88 -10.25
CA THR A 124 -1.68 -4.67 -9.64
C THR A 124 -2.28 -4.47 -8.27
N SER A 125 -1.44 -4.17 -7.28
CA SER A 125 -1.86 -3.98 -5.89
C SER A 125 -0.98 -2.97 -5.19
N VAL A 126 -1.52 -2.35 -4.14
CA VAL A 126 -0.73 -1.51 -3.23
C VAL A 126 0.08 -2.42 -2.31
N GLN A 127 1.38 -2.19 -2.25
CA GLN A 127 2.31 -2.92 -1.39
C GLN A 127 3.14 -1.92 -0.59
N ASP A 128 3.59 -2.35 0.59
CA ASP A 128 4.60 -1.68 1.41
C ASP A 128 5.72 -2.69 1.75
N SER A 129 6.45 -2.52 2.85
CA SER A 129 7.44 -3.50 3.31
C SER A 129 6.86 -4.84 3.77
N GLY A 130 5.58 -4.83 4.14
CA GLY A 130 4.79 -5.96 4.62
C GLY A 130 4.33 -5.82 6.09
N ARG A 131 3.44 -6.73 6.49
CA ARG A 131 2.77 -6.85 7.78
C ARG A 131 3.54 -7.75 8.76
N HIS A 132 4.20 -7.17 9.75
CA HIS A 132 5.07 -7.89 10.68
C HIS A 132 4.38 -8.22 12.01
N GLY A 133 4.90 -9.19 12.77
CA GLY A 133 4.42 -9.48 14.14
C GLY A 133 3.24 -10.46 14.25
N PHE A 134 2.59 -10.83 13.15
CA PHE A 134 1.36 -11.64 13.16
C PHE A 134 1.52 -13.05 12.57
N ARG A 135 2.75 -13.52 12.31
CA ARG A 135 2.96 -14.86 11.73
C ARG A 135 2.48 -15.98 12.66
N GLN A 136 2.57 -15.81 13.99
CA GLN A 136 2.03 -16.79 14.94
C GLN A 136 0.51 -16.92 14.86
N ALA A 137 -0.18 -15.91 14.34
CA ALA A 137 -1.62 -15.92 14.08
C ALA A 137 -1.98 -16.38 12.65
N GLY A 138 -1.00 -16.91 11.89
CA GLY A 138 -1.22 -17.41 10.54
C GLY A 138 -1.33 -16.35 9.44
N LEU A 139 -1.12 -15.07 9.77
CA LEU A 139 -1.16 -13.98 8.79
C LEU A 139 0.14 -13.91 7.97
N SER A 140 -0.02 -13.76 6.66
CA SER A 140 1.10 -13.60 5.75
C SER A 140 1.71 -12.21 5.91
N HIS A 141 3.03 -12.14 5.70
CA HIS A 141 3.74 -10.88 5.78
C HIS A 141 3.45 -9.97 4.56
N CYS A 142 3.11 -10.52 3.40
CA CYS A 142 2.94 -9.77 2.15
C CYS A 142 4.15 -8.83 1.88
N GLY A 143 3.89 -7.63 1.34
CA GLY A 143 4.92 -6.68 0.90
C GLY A 143 5.37 -6.90 -0.53
N ALA A 144 6.09 -5.92 -1.07
CA ALA A 144 6.68 -6.02 -2.40
C ALA A 144 7.54 -7.30 -2.53
N LEU A 145 7.38 -8.04 -3.63
CA LEU A 145 8.15 -9.29 -3.84
C LEU A 145 9.63 -9.02 -4.14
N ASP A 146 9.91 -7.96 -4.89
CA ASP A 146 11.25 -7.44 -5.14
C ASP A 146 11.43 -6.17 -4.28
N LYS A 147 11.78 -6.40 -3.01
CA LYS A 147 11.97 -5.33 -2.02
C LYS A 147 13.03 -4.31 -2.46
N PRO A 148 14.21 -4.70 -2.98
CA PRO A 148 15.20 -3.73 -3.43
C PRO A 148 14.68 -2.78 -4.52
N ALA A 149 13.96 -3.30 -5.52
CA ALA A 149 13.37 -2.45 -6.57
C ALA A 149 12.36 -1.47 -5.96
N PHE A 150 11.41 -1.99 -5.17
CA PHE A 150 10.39 -1.19 -4.50
C PHE A 150 10.97 -0.07 -3.63
N GLN A 151 11.94 -0.41 -2.77
CA GLN A 151 12.61 0.55 -1.90
C GLN A 151 13.36 1.62 -2.70
N THR A 152 14.00 1.22 -3.81
CA THR A 152 14.69 2.16 -4.71
C THR A 152 13.70 3.17 -5.30
N ALA A 153 12.51 2.74 -5.72
CA ALA A 153 11.49 3.65 -6.25
C ALA A 153 11.06 4.69 -5.19
N ASN A 154 10.78 4.24 -3.96
CA ASN A 154 10.41 5.14 -2.86
C ASN A 154 11.50 6.14 -2.52
N LEU A 155 12.75 5.67 -2.40
CA LEU A 155 13.89 6.54 -2.10
C LEU A 155 14.11 7.60 -3.19
N LEU A 156 13.94 7.24 -4.46
CA LEU A 156 14.06 8.17 -5.59
C LEU A 156 13.12 9.37 -5.45
N VAL A 157 11.88 9.15 -5.01
CA VAL A 157 10.85 10.20 -4.82
C VAL A 157 10.85 10.81 -3.41
N GLY A 158 11.81 10.44 -2.56
CA GLY A 158 11.99 11.02 -1.22
C GLY A 158 11.11 10.45 -0.11
N ASN A 159 10.39 9.36 -0.38
CA ASN A 159 9.60 8.68 0.63
C ASN A 159 10.49 7.87 1.59
N ASP A 160 9.92 7.43 2.71
CA ASP A 160 10.48 6.28 3.43
C ASP A 160 10.57 5.08 2.49
N ALA A 161 11.63 4.28 2.61
CA ALA A 161 11.86 3.13 1.72
C ALA A 161 10.68 2.13 1.73
N ASN A 162 9.93 2.09 2.82
CA ASN A 162 8.81 1.19 3.03
C ASN A 162 7.45 1.84 2.79
N ALA A 163 7.40 3.10 2.33
CA ALA A 163 6.14 3.79 2.07
C ALA A 163 5.29 3.04 1.03
N PRO A 164 3.95 3.10 1.09
CA PRO A 164 3.09 2.37 0.17
C PRO A 164 3.26 2.83 -1.28
N GLY A 165 3.40 1.87 -2.19
CA GLY A 165 3.51 2.08 -3.63
C GLY A 165 2.83 0.95 -4.42
N LEU A 166 2.83 1.02 -5.75
CA LEU A 166 2.22 -0.03 -6.58
C LEU A 166 3.22 -1.11 -6.92
N GLU A 167 2.84 -2.37 -6.74
CA GLU A 167 3.46 -3.52 -7.42
C GLU A 167 2.59 -3.90 -8.63
N ILE A 168 3.22 -4.00 -9.80
CA ILE A 168 2.58 -4.17 -11.10
C ILE A 168 3.15 -5.42 -11.77
N THR A 169 2.31 -6.39 -12.09
CA THR A 169 2.73 -7.63 -12.76
C THR A 169 2.48 -7.56 -14.27
N LEU A 170 3.52 -7.76 -15.08
CA LEU A 170 3.51 -7.73 -16.55
C LEU A 170 3.00 -6.41 -17.16
N GLY A 171 3.26 -5.29 -16.48
CA GLY A 171 2.97 -3.94 -16.96
C GLY A 171 1.49 -3.74 -17.26
N GLN A 172 1.19 -3.12 -18.42
CA GLN A 172 -0.18 -2.84 -18.90
C GLN A 172 -1.01 -1.96 -17.95
N LEU A 173 -0.31 -1.14 -17.15
CA LEU A 173 -0.89 -0.14 -16.28
C LEU A 173 -0.97 1.19 -17.03
N VAL A 174 -2.10 1.89 -16.92
CA VAL A 174 -2.24 3.29 -17.32
C VAL A 174 -2.76 4.08 -16.14
N VAL A 175 -2.01 5.10 -15.73
CA VAL A 175 -2.42 6.00 -14.65
C VAL A 175 -2.36 7.45 -15.10
N GLU A 176 -3.29 8.27 -14.59
CA GLU A 176 -3.32 9.70 -14.80
C GLU A 176 -3.07 10.42 -13.47
N PHE A 177 -2.19 11.41 -13.48
CA PHE A 177 -1.85 12.20 -12.29
C PHE A 177 -2.72 13.45 -12.25
N GLU A 178 -3.51 13.65 -11.19
CA GLU A 178 -4.37 14.85 -11.10
C GLU A 178 -3.58 16.13 -10.81
N ASN A 179 -2.39 16.02 -10.23
CA ASN A 179 -1.57 17.17 -9.86
C ASN A 179 -0.12 16.97 -10.27
N GLU A 180 0.62 18.09 -10.30
CA GLU A 180 2.07 18.05 -10.45
C GLU A 180 2.73 17.31 -9.28
N SER A 181 3.65 16.39 -9.60
CA SER A 181 4.35 15.58 -8.61
C SER A 181 5.67 15.02 -9.17
N TRP A 182 6.30 14.13 -8.41
CA TRP A 182 7.42 13.30 -8.85
C TRP A 182 7.05 11.83 -8.73
N PHE A 183 7.46 11.04 -9.70
CA PHE A 183 7.30 9.59 -9.66
C PHE A 183 8.61 8.88 -9.98
N ALA A 184 8.67 7.59 -9.67
CA ALA A 184 9.77 6.72 -10.07
C ALA A 184 9.23 5.34 -10.44
N LEU A 185 9.82 4.78 -11.51
CA LEU A 185 9.62 3.40 -11.92
C LEU A 185 10.86 2.57 -11.64
N THR A 186 10.69 1.35 -11.15
CA THR A 186 11.79 0.36 -10.98
C THR A 186 11.31 -1.04 -11.30
N GLY A 187 12.21 -2.03 -11.27
CA GLY A 187 11.88 -3.41 -11.60
C GLY A 187 11.93 -3.65 -13.10
N ALA A 188 11.05 -4.50 -13.60
CA ALA A 188 10.98 -4.84 -15.02
C ALA A 188 10.73 -3.59 -15.89
N GLY A 189 11.51 -3.46 -16.97
CA GLY A 189 11.35 -2.39 -17.95
C GLY A 189 10.12 -2.64 -18.82
N CYS A 190 9.15 -1.73 -18.75
CA CYS A 190 7.87 -1.82 -19.45
C CYS A 190 7.74 -0.83 -20.61
N GLU A 191 8.88 -0.37 -21.17
CA GLU A 191 8.90 0.65 -22.24
C GLU A 191 8.01 1.86 -21.92
N ALA A 192 8.02 2.30 -20.66
CA ALA A 192 7.03 3.21 -20.15
C ALA A 192 7.05 4.56 -20.89
N GLN A 193 5.88 5.16 -21.04
CA GLN A 193 5.70 6.46 -21.68
C GLN A 193 4.93 7.39 -20.77
N LEU A 194 5.40 8.63 -20.60
CA LEU A 194 4.64 9.72 -20.01
C LEU A 194 4.06 10.55 -21.16
N ASP A 195 2.74 10.48 -21.32
CA ASP A 195 2.01 10.81 -22.54
C ASP A 195 2.62 10.09 -23.76
N ASN A 196 3.45 10.80 -24.53
CA ASN A 196 4.11 10.27 -25.73
C ASN A 196 5.65 10.26 -25.59
N GLN A 197 6.18 10.57 -24.41
CA GLN A 197 7.62 10.64 -24.18
C GLN A 197 8.11 9.39 -23.43
N PRO A 198 9.13 8.69 -23.95
CA PRO A 198 9.66 7.51 -23.26
C PRO A 198 10.27 7.91 -21.91
N VAL A 199 10.07 7.07 -20.91
CA VAL A 199 10.63 7.20 -19.57
C VAL A 199 11.22 5.87 -19.11
N TRP A 200 12.31 5.93 -18.35
CA TRP A 200 13.11 4.76 -17.99
C TRP A 200 13.05 4.46 -16.49
N THR A 201 13.24 3.19 -16.15
CA THR A 201 13.32 2.76 -14.76
C THR A 201 14.58 3.29 -14.08
N GLY A 202 14.54 3.46 -12.76
CA GLY A 202 15.69 3.89 -11.95
C GLY A 202 15.88 5.41 -11.90
N TRP A 203 14.87 6.18 -12.31
CA TRP A 203 14.89 7.63 -12.30
C TRP A 203 13.75 8.19 -11.48
N ARG A 204 14.02 9.27 -10.73
CA ARG A 204 13.01 10.21 -10.28
C ARG A 204 12.68 11.13 -11.45
N LEU A 205 11.41 11.19 -11.83
CA LEU A 205 10.93 11.95 -12.99
C LEU A 205 9.79 12.88 -12.57
N PRO A 206 9.75 14.12 -13.10
CA PRO A 206 8.66 15.04 -12.85
C PRO A 206 7.43 14.63 -13.65
N VAL A 207 6.24 14.94 -13.14
CA VAL A 207 4.97 14.79 -13.86
C VAL A 207 4.09 15.99 -13.58
N LYS A 208 3.39 16.48 -14.60
CA LYS A 208 2.42 17.58 -14.50
C LYS A 208 1.01 17.03 -14.30
N ALA A 209 0.13 17.88 -13.79
CA ALA A 209 -1.30 17.60 -13.71
C ALA A 209 -1.87 17.21 -15.09
N GLY A 210 -2.70 16.17 -15.12
CA GLY A 210 -3.36 15.62 -16.31
C GLY A 210 -2.52 14.67 -17.17
N GLN A 211 -1.22 14.51 -16.89
CA GLN A 211 -0.38 13.62 -17.69
C GLN A 211 -0.64 12.15 -17.37
N ARG A 212 -0.45 11.30 -18.38
CA ARG A 212 -0.70 9.85 -18.29
C ARG A 212 0.59 9.05 -18.39
N LEU A 213 0.82 8.20 -17.41
CA LEU A 213 1.91 7.21 -17.46
C LEU A 213 1.35 5.87 -17.95
N THR A 214 1.86 5.42 -19.08
CA THR A 214 1.52 4.14 -19.72
C THR A 214 2.68 3.18 -19.61
N LEU A 215 2.43 1.99 -19.07
CA LEU A 215 3.37 0.87 -19.04
C LEU A 215 2.90 -0.19 -20.03
N HIS A 216 3.79 -0.63 -20.91
CA HIS A 216 3.53 -1.75 -21.81
C HIS A 216 3.92 -3.09 -21.17
N ARG A 217 3.67 -4.18 -21.88
CA ARG A 217 4.11 -5.51 -21.46
C ARG A 217 5.64 -5.57 -21.53
N PRO A 218 6.34 -5.97 -20.45
CA PRO A 218 7.79 -6.08 -20.48
C PRO A 218 8.25 -7.25 -21.35
N LEU A 219 9.37 -7.07 -22.06
CA LEU A 219 10.08 -8.17 -22.74
C LEU A 219 10.92 -9.01 -21.76
N HIS A 220 11.45 -8.37 -20.71
CA HIS A 220 12.29 -9.00 -19.69
C HIS A 220 11.79 -8.65 -18.28
N GLY A 221 11.87 -9.63 -17.38
CA GLY A 221 11.35 -9.48 -16.02
C GLY A 221 9.84 -9.66 -15.94
N MET A 222 9.29 -9.48 -14.73
CA MET A 222 7.86 -9.74 -14.46
C MET A 222 7.17 -8.64 -13.67
N ARG A 223 7.85 -8.01 -12.71
CA ARG A 223 7.25 -7.05 -11.79
C ARG A 223 7.92 -5.70 -11.90
N SER A 224 7.11 -4.66 -12.01
CA SER A 224 7.52 -3.27 -11.97
C SER A 224 6.91 -2.60 -10.75
N TYR A 225 7.54 -1.53 -10.28
CA TYR A 225 7.07 -0.78 -9.12
C TYR A 225 6.96 0.70 -9.47
N LEU A 226 5.84 1.30 -9.08
CA LEU A 226 5.58 2.72 -9.20
C LEU A 226 5.50 3.33 -7.80
N ALA A 227 6.39 4.28 -7.53
CA ALA A 227 6.31 5.15 -6.36
C ALA A 227 6.00 6.58 -6.81
N VAL A 228 5.23 7.28 -6.00
CA VAL A 228 4.88 8.70 -6.18
C VAL A 228 5.32 9.45 -4.92
N ALA A 229 5.79 10.68 -5.07
CA ALA A 229 6.21 11.50 -3.94
C ALA A 229 5.05 11.68 -2.95
N GLY A 230 5.31 11.46 -1.65
CA GLY A 230 4.29 11.42 -0.61
C GLY A 230 3.73 10.01 -0.34
N GLY A 231 3.96 9.05 -1.24
CA GLY A 231 3.46 7.67 -1.12
C GLY A 231 1.97 7.56 -1.42
N ILE A 232 1.44 6.34 -1.42
CA ILE A 232 0.00 6.10 -1.60
C ILE A 232 -0.68 6.13 -0.23
N ALA A 233 -1.68 7.01 -0.08
CA ALA A 233 -2.43 7.20 1.15
C ALA A 233 -3.60 6.19 1.22
N VAL A 234 -3.31 5.01 1.77
CA VAL A 234 -4.31 3.98 2.10
C VAL A 234 -4.26 3.66 3.60
N PRO A 235 -5.36 3.20 4.22
CA PRO A 235 -5.37 2.87 5.64
C PRO A 235 -4.42 1.72 5.97
N GLU A 236 -3.68 1.87 7.06
CA GLU A 236 -2.89 0.77 7.62
C GLU A 236 -3.81 -0.26 8.29
N VAL A 237 -3.58 -1.53 7.97
CA VAL A 237 -4.25 -2.67 8.63
C VAL A 237 -3.18 -3.51 9.31
N MET A 238 -3.19 -3.48 10.65
CA MET A 238 -2.20 -4.14 11.49
C MET A 238 -0.77 -3.67 11.20
N GLY A 239 -0.58 -2.35 11.13
CA GLY A 239 0.72 -1.71 10.89
C GLY A 239 1.29 -1.95 9.49
N SER A 240 0.43 -2.17 8.49
CA SER A 240 0.84 -2.32 7.09
C SER A 240 -0.27 -2.00 6.11
N CYS A 241 0.10 -1.35 5.02
CA CYS A 241 -0.72 -1.04 3.85
C CYS A 241 -0.66 -2.13 2.77
N SER A 242 0.09 -3.22 2.96
CA SER A 242 0.17 -4.29 1.96
C SER A 242 -1.16 -5.01 1.75
N THR A 243 -1.56 -5.15 0.49
CA THR A 243 -2.69 -6.00 0.09
C THR A 243 -2.39 -7.47 0.36
N ASP A 244 -3.20 -8.10 1.21
CA ASP A 244 -3.31 -9.56 1.36
C ASP A 244 -4.62 -10.02 0.71
N LEU A 245 -4.51 -10.61 -0.49
CA LEU A 245 -5.65 -11.06 -1.27
C LEU A 245 -6.32 -12.30 -0.67
N LYS A 246 -5.59 -13.12 0.09
CA LYS A 246 -6.16 -14.33 0.69
C LYS A 246 -7.06 -13.95 1.87
N SER A 247 -6.63 -12.95 2.65
CA SER A 247 -7.38 -12.45 3.80
C SER A 247 -8.30 -11.28 3.49
N GLY A 248 -8.19 -10.66 2.30
CA GLY A 248 -9.03 -9.54 1.89
C GLY A 248 -8.77 -8.26 2.69
N ILE A 249 -7.50 -7.96 3.00
CA ILE A 249 -7.12 -6.81 3.84
C ILE A 249 -5.97 -5.99 3.24
N GLY A 250 -5.92 -4.70 3.63
CA GLY A 250 -4.84 -3.77 3.24
C GLY A 250 -4.93 -3.26 1.79
N GLY A 251 -4.09 -2.29 1.46
CA GLY A 251 -4.15 -1.58 0.18
C GLY A 251 -5.50 -0.90 -0.05
N LEU A 252 -6.04 -1.02 -1.25
CA LEU A 252 -7.40 -0.59 -1.56
C LEU A 252 -8.36 -1.77 -1.34
N GLU A 253 -9.08 -1.76 -0.22
CA GLU A 253 -10.14 -2.74 0.11
C GLU A 253 -9.68 -4.22 0.09
N GLY A 254 -8.38 -4.49 0.27
CA GLY A 254 -7.87 -5.87 0.28
C GLY A 254 -7.88 -6.59 -1.06
N ARG A 255 -7.99 -5.85 -2.17
CA ARG A 255 -8.13 -6.41 -3.53
C ARG A 255 -7.09 -5.89 -4.51
N LEU A 256 -7.08 -6.49 -5.69
CA LEU A 256 -6.40 -5.94 -6.86
C LEU A 256 -7.07 -4.64 -7.29
N LEU A 257 -6.29 -3.73 -7.86
CA LEU A 257 -6.81 -2.52 -8.50
C LEU A 257 -7.64 -2.89 -9.74
N LYS A 258 -8.58 -2.01 -10.07
CA LYS A 258 -9.49 -2.09 -11.21
C LYS A 258 -9.49 -0.76 -11.95
N ASP A 259 -9.90 -0.81 -13.22
CA ASP A 259 -10.10 0.37 -14.03
C ASP A 259 -11.13 1.30 -13.38
N GLY A 260 -10.81 2.59 -13.29
CA GLY A 260 -11.61 3.60 -12.61
C GLY A 260 -11.31 3.79 -11.12
N ASP A 261 -10.45 2.96 -10.50
CA ASP A 261 -10.02 3.20 -9.12
C ASP A 261 -9.25 4.53 -9.01
N ARG A 262 -9.39 5.21 -7.87
CA ARG A 262 -8.69 6.45 -7.57
C ARG A 262 -7.92 6.27 -6.26
N LEU A 263 -6.62 6.56 -6.29
CA LEU A 263 -5.74 6.41 -5.13
C LEU A 263 -5.25 7.77 -4.67
N ALA A 264 -5.62 8.16 -3.45
CA ALA A 264 -5.05 9.34 -2.84
C ALA A 264 -3.55 9.12 -2.60
N THR A 265 -2.75 10.16 -2.80
CA THR A 265 -1.33 10.19 -2.44
C THR A 265 -1.13 10.96 -1.15
N GLY A 266 -0.01 10.76 -0.47
CA GLY A 266 0.34 11.55 0.70
C GLY A 266 0.95 12.90 0.33
N ASN A 267 1.28 13.69 1.34
CA ASN A 267 2.01 14.94 1.15
C ASN A 267 3.52 14.66 1.03
N PRO A 268 4.19 15.09 -0.06
CA PRO A 268 5.64 14.95 -0.19
C PRO A 268 6.39 15.63 0.96
N SER A 269 7.34 14.93 1.58
CA SER A 269 8.19 15.48 2.64
C SER A 269 9.45 16.17 2.13
N ARG A 270 9.74 16.04 0.83
CA ARG A 270 10.94 16.60 0.18
C ARG A 270 10.57 17.36 -1.08
N HIS A 271 11.33 18.42 -1.34
CA HIS A 271 11.28 19.18 -2.59
C HIS A 271 12.50 18.86 -3.44
N PHE A 272 12.30 18.70 -4.75
CA PHE A 272 13.36 18.41 -5.70
C PHE A 272 13.43 19.49 -6.76
N SER A 273 14.65 19.83 -7.18
CA SER A 273 14.91 20.78 -8.27
C SER A 273 15.05 20.13 -9.65
N GLY A 274 15.17 18.79 -9.70
CA GLY A 274 15.45 18.09 -10.96
C GLY A 274 15.38 16.56 -10.87
N PRO A 275 15.36 15.89 -12.03
CA PRO A 275 15.41 14.44 -12.13
C PRO A 275 16.76 13.90 -11.66
N GLN A 276 16.75 12.68 -11.11
CA GLN A 276 17.97 12.00 -10.66
C GLN A 276 17.85 10.50 -10.92
N GLY A 277 18.91 9.90 -11.47
CA GLY A 277 19.01 8.47 -11.72
C GLY A 277 19.86 7.74 -10.68
N VAL A 278 19.53 6.47 -10.44
CA VAL A 278 20.35 5.53 -9.66
C VAL A 278 20.52 4.22 -10.43
N LYS A 279 21.65 3.54 -10.19
CA LYS A 279 21.88 2.22 -10.76
C LYS A 279 20.98 1.21 -10.07
N GLN A 280 20.27 0.40 -10.86
CA GLN A 280 19.46 -0.70 -10.35
C GLN A 280 20.28 -1.99 -10.23
N LEU A 281 19.83 -2.88 -9.36
CA LEU A 281 20.42 -4.21 -9.22
C LEU A 281 20.06 -5.05 -10.44
N LEU A 282 21.01 -5.83 -10.94
CA LEU A 282 20.80 -6.74 -12.05
C LEU A 282 20.10 -8.03 -11.58
N TRP A 283 19.20 -8.55 -12.39
CA TRP A 283 18.57 -9.86 -12.18
C TRP A 283 19.29 -10.94 -12.98
N GLY A 284 19.21 -12.17 -12.48
CA GLY A 284 19.75 -13.36 -13.13
C GLY A 284 18.98 -14.61 -12.75
N ASN A 285 19.29 -15.72 -13.42
CA ASN A 285 18.65 -17.02 -13.22
C ASN A 285 19.38 -17.92 -12.20
N ARG A 286 20.46 -17.45 -11.57
CA ARG A 286 21.24 -18.20 -10.58
C ARG A 286 20.85 -17.76 -9.17
N ILE A 287 20.19 -18.66 -8.44
CA ILE A 287 19.73 -18.42 -7.07
C ILE A 287 20.59 -19.27 -6.12
N ARG A 288 21.21 -18.63 -5.12
CA ARG A 288 21.92 -19.33 -4.05
C ARG A 288 20.89 -19.89 -3.06
N ALA A 289 20.99 -21.18 -2.76
CA ALA A 289 20.15 -21.85 -1.77
C ALA A 289 21.02 -22.53 -0.70
N LEU A 290 20.48 -22.69 0.51
CA LEU A 290 21.09 -23.47 1.58
C LEU A 290 20.39 -24.82 1.69
N ARG A 291 21.13 -25.85 2.13
CA ARG A 291 20.57 -27.17 2.41
C ARG A 291 19.55 -27.06 3.55
N GLY A 292 18.34 -27.54 3.32
CA GLY A 292 17.26 -27.54 4.31
C GLY A 292 17.41 -28.67 5.34
N ARG A 293 16.58 -28.63 6.40
CA ARG A 293 16.56 -29.62 7.48
C ARG A 293 16.44 -31.07 6.97
N ASN A 294 15.57 -31.27 5.98
CA ASN A 294 15.26 -32.59 5.41
C ASN A 294 16.15 -32.93 4.20
N TYR A 295 17.22 -32.18 3.93
CA TYR A 295 18.04 -32.41 2.72
C TYR A 295 18.65 -33.82 2.66
N ARG A 296 18.96 -34.41 3.82
CA ARG A 296 19.51 -35.77 3.94
C ARG A 296 18.48 -36.88 3.72
N GLU A 297 17.19 -36.55 3.60
CA GLU A 297 16.13 -37.54 3.35
C GLU A 297 15.97 -37.87 1.86
N PHE A 298 16.69 -37.17 0.98
CA PHE A 298 16.66 -37.39 -0.47
C PHE A 298 17.84 -38.22 -0.92
N ASP A 299 17.63 -39.08 -1.92
CA ASP A 299 18.71 -39.88 -2.49
C ASP A 299 19.82 -38.99 -3.08
N ARG A 300 21.03 -39.54 -3.21
CA ARG A 300 22.19 -38.79 -3.72
C ARG A 300 21.95 -38.22 -5.12
N ALA A 301 21.25 -38.95 -5.99
CA ALA A 301 20.94 -38.50 -7.34
C ALA A 301 20.06 -37.25 -7.34
N SER A 302 19.06 -37.20 -6.47
CA SER A 302 18.15 -36.07 -6.29
C SER A 302 18.85 -34.86 -5.66
N GLN A 303 19.72 -35.11 -4.68
CA GLN A 303 20.57 -34.09 -4.08
C GLN A 303 21.47 -33.40 -5.12
N GLU A 304 22.08 -34.16 -6.03
CA GLU A 304 22.92 -33.65 -7.12
C GLU A 304 22.10 -32.96 -8.22
N ALA A 305 20.96 -33.56 -8.61
CA ALA A 305 20.04 -32.99 -9.60
C ALA A 305 19.53 -31.61 -9.18
N PHE A 306 19.26 -31.41 -7.88
CA PHE A 306 18.86 -30.11 -7.35
C PHE A 306 19.83 -28.97 -7.70
N TRP A 307 21.14 -29.22 -7.64
CA TRP A 307 22.16 -28.20 -7.90
C TRP A 307 22.59 -28.10 -9.37
N ARG A 308 22.59 -29.23 -10.07
CA ARG A 308 23.16 -29.35 -11.42
C ARG A 308 22.12 -29.21 -12.53
N SER A 309 20.88 -29.63 -12.27
CA SER A 309 19.81 -29.57 -13.27
C SER A 309 19.13 -28.20 -13.27
N PRO A 310 18.73 -27.68 -14.44
CA PRO A 310 17.90 -26.48 -14.51
C PRO A 310 16.48 -26.77 -14.04
N TRP A 311 15.83 -25.74 -13.50
CA TRP A 311 14.44 -25.79 -13.05
C TRP A 311 13.61 -24.77 -13.84
N GLN A 312 12.55 -25.24 -14.51
CA GLN A 312 11.65 -24.38 -15.27
C GLN A 312 10.51 -23.89 -14.38
N LEU A 313 10.25 -22.58 -14.39
CA LEU A 313 9.13 -22.03 -13.62
C LEU A 313 7.78 -22.46 -14.24
N SER A 314 6.88 -22.98 -13.41
CA SER A 314 5.53 -23.35 -13.81
C SER A 314 4.60 -22.13 -13.87
N PRO A 315 3.66 -22.06 -14.84
CA PRO A 315 2.61 -21.03 -14.90
C PRO A 315 1.69 -20.97 -13.68
N GLN A 316 1.66 -22.01 -12.83
CA GLN A 316 0.89 -22.04 -11.59
C GLN A 316 1.52 -21.20 -10.45
N SER A 317 2.72 -20.66 -10.68
CA SER A 317 3.45 -19.84 -9.71
C SER A 317 2.75 -18.51 -9.45
N ASN A 318 2.68 -18.08 -8.20
CA ASN A 318 2.04 -16.83 -7.80
C ASN A 318 2.75 -16.21 -6.59
N ARG A 319 2.16 -15.17 -5.98
CA ARG A 319 2.74 -14.48 -4.82
C ARG A 319 2.91 -15.38 -3.58
N MET A 320 2.18 -16.49 -3.47
CA MET A 320 2.32 -17.41 -2.34
C MET A 320 3.53 -18.34 -2.48
N GLY A 321 3.91 -18.68 -3.71
CA GLY A 321 4.97 -19.63 -3.96
C GLY A 321 5.26 -19.84 -5.44
N LEU A 322 6.50 -20.26 -5.71
CA LEU A 322 6.96 -20.66 -7.03
C LEU A 322 6.90 -22.19 -7.13
N SER A 323 6.37 -22.67 -8.25
CA SER A 323 6.35 -24.10 -8.60
C SER A 323 7.30 -24.34 -9.75
N PHE A 324 8.06 -25.44 -9.70
CA PHE A 324 9.09 -25.74 -10.69
C PHE A 324 8.83 -27.09 -11.36
N ALA A 325 8.99 -27.13 -12.68
CA ALA A 325 9.12 -28.34 -13.47
C ALA A 325 10.61 -28.65 -13.66
N GLY A 326 10.98 -29.92 -13.56
CA GLY A 326 12.38 -30.36 -13.63
C GLY A 326 12.53 -31.83 -13.25
N ALA A 327 13.74 -32.19 -12.82
CA ALA A 327 14.06 -33.55 -12.40
C ALA A 327 13.15 -34.02 -11.23
N ILE A 328 12.80 -35.31 -11.23
CA ILE A 328 12.05 -35.92 -10.12
C ILE A 328 12.99 -36.08 -8.93
N ILE A 329 12.57 -35.57 -7.77
CA ILE A 329 13.31 -35.62 -6.52
C ILE A 329 12.71 -36.73 -5.65
N LYS A 330 13.49 -37.76 -5.34
CA LYS A 330 13.08 -38.96 -4.58
C LYS A 330 13.58 -38.88 -3.15
N ALA A 331 12.71 -39.20 -2.20
CA ALA A 331 13.07 -39.42 -0.81
C ALA A 331 13.48 -40.88 -0.58
N ASP A 332 14.49 -41.12 0.25
CA ASP A 332 14.99 -42.46 0.61
C ASP A 332 13.93 -43.29 1.37
N ASN A 333 13.01 -42.62 2.06
CA ASN A 333 11.89 -43.26 2.74
C ASN A 333 10.78 -43.53 1.70
N GLY A 334 10.76 -44.74 1.14
CA GLY A 334 9.91 -45.21 0.03
C GLY A 334 8.38 -45.15 0.19
N SER A 335 7.82 -44.23 0.97
CA SER A 335 6.37 -44.03 1.13
C SER A 335 5.86 -42.64 0.72
N ARG A 336 6.72 -41.75 0.19
CA ARG A 336 6.27 -40.45 -0.35
C ARG A 336 6.99 -40.09 -1.65
N THR A 337 6.38 -40.43 -2.79
CA THR A 337 6.66 -39.74 -4.05
C THR A 337 6.19 -38.29 -3.89
N ALA A 338 7.09 -37.39 -3.48
CA ALA A 338 6.80 -35.97 -3.51
C ALA A 338 6.77 -35.53 -4.98
N VAL A 339 5.57 -35.50 -5.58
CA VAL A 339 5.36 -34.76 -6.82
C VAL A 339 5.80 -33.32 -6.54
N SER A 340 6.79 -32.86 -7.31
CA SER A 340 7.61 -31.68 -7.07
C SER A 340 6.81 -30.38 -6.86
N ARG A 341 6.34 -30.14 -5.64
CA ARG A 341 6.02 -28.79 -5.14
C ARG A 341 7.16 -28.33 -4.24
N PHE A 342 8.26 -27.94 -4.87
CA PHE A 342 9.34 -27.27 -4.16
C PHE A 342 8.92 -25.82 -3.88
N ALA A 343 8.34 -25.56 -2.72
CA ALA A 343 8.06 -24.21 -2.26
C ALA A 343 9.37 -23.57 -1.78
N ALA A 344 10.15 -23.00 -2.70
CA ALA A 344 11.29 -22.17 -2.31
C ALA A 344 10.76 -20.89 -1.63
N ARG A 345 10.84 -20.82 -0.29
CA ARG A 345 10.74 -19.54 0.42
C ARG A 345 12.03 -18.75 0.17
N CYS A 346 12.11 -18.10 -0.99
CA CYS A 346 13.16 -17.12 -1.24
C CYS A 346 12.92 -15.93 -0.30
N ARG A 347 13.77 -15.73 0.71
CA ARG A 347 13.93 -14.40 1.32
C ARG A 347 14.60 -13.52 0.27
N ALA A 348 13.81 -12.76 -0.48
CA ALA A 348 14.32 -11.66 -1.28
C ALA A 348 14.77 -10.56 -0.30
N GLY A 349 16.05 -10.58 0.05
CA GLY A 349 16.70 -9.60 0.92
C GLY A 349 18.17 -9.57 0.56
N ALA A 350 18.63 -8.42 0.10
CA ALA A 350 19.98 -8.15 -0.36
C ALA A 350 21.06 -8.68 0.61
N PHE A 351 21.95 -9.54 0.11
CA PHE A 351 23.24 -9.81 0.77
C PHE A 351 24.31 -10.05 -0.31
N GLN A 352 24.94 -8.94 -0.72
CA GLN A 352 26.29 -8.90 -1.28
C GLN A 352 27.14 -8.07 -0.32
N ARG A 353 28.02 -8.78 0.40
CA ARG A 353 29.20 -8.39 1.22
C ARG A 353 29.31 -9.53 2.25
N SER A 354 30.38 -10.29 2.40
CA SER A 354 31.80 -10.05 2.15
C SER A 354 32.48 -11.38 1.83
N ALA A 355 33.57 -11.31 1.05
CA ALA A 355 34.56 -12.36 0.95
C ALA A 355 35.17 -12.63 2.33
N TYR A 356 35.29 -13.90 2.71
CA TYR A 356 36.44 -14.43 3.40
C TYR A 356 36.55 -15.91 3.02
N CYS A 357 37.67 -16.27 2.39
CA CYS A 357 38.22 -17.60 2.45
C CYS A 357 38.42 -17.97 3.92
N ALA A 358 38.05 -19.19 4.28
CA ALA A 358 38.80 -19.98 5.23
C ALA A 358 38.64 -21.42 4.78
N ASP A 359 39.75 -21.98 4.33
CA ASP A 359 39.96 -23.40 4.13
C ASP A 359 39.65 -24.17 5.42
N GLU A 360 38.93 -25.29 5.28
CA GLU A 360 39.24 -26.64 5.80
C GLU A 360 38.10 -27.62 5.49
#